data_AF-A6JT88-F1
#
_entry.id   AF-A6JT88-F1
#
_cell.length_a   1.000
_cell.length_b   1.000
_cell.length_c   1.000
_cell.angle_alpha   90.00
_cell.angle_beta   90.00
_cell.angle_gamma   90.00
#
_symmetry.space_group_name_H-M   'P 1'
#
loop_
_entity.id
_entity.type
_entity.pdbx_description
1 polymer ?
#
loop_
_entity_poly.entity_id
_entity_poly.type
_entity_poly.pdbx_seq_one_letter_code
_entity_poly.pdbx_strand_id
1 'polypeptide(L)'
;MIKITTSQNIHALYKQLLDYLKKVLAEYPTELDKLQNLVANYHSELSDMTVMSQDAMMITDEVKRNMRQGEATFIEERRARENRLNQQKKLIDKIHTKETSEKYRRGRRDLDFPSNLMSMESMKVKKRESSVADIQYQTKVTTLVEKVKSAVQCSHLWDIAGRFLAQKTTEENLELQMEDCEERRTQLEALMKKLELEEAVLKFHQTPSSVGFSSLQKKMKNMLEEEEARLRQVQNNMNKSQQLLLVIQTGIDNLYIRLIGIAPQAFQKEIAVSDTLDVYGKLDYCEGKLMYLAERTQALSRNEEVDTKVRDSLESSTLKEKHNTRITFEDQEEDMIGEVLDASHRKMEKGTGTIAATRWGLNSIQEMAWIHPDWNIQTGCQRERF
;
A
#
# COMPACT_ATOMS: atom_id res chain seq x y z
N MET A 1 -60.47 47.30 25.36
CA MET A 1 -60.30 46.29 24.28
C MET A 1 -59.03 46.52 23.46
N ILE A 2 -58.83 47.69 22.82
CA ILE A 2 -57.71 47.98 21.89
C ILE A 2 -56.30 47.75 22.49
N LYS A 3 -56.06 48.12 23.76
CA LYS A 3 -54.78 47.91 24.45
C LYS A 3 -54.42 46.44 24.67
N ILE A 4 -55.43 45.58 24.81
CA ILE A 4 -55.24 44.14 25.04
C ILE A 4 -54.84 43.45 23.74
N THR A 5 -55.53 43.77 22.64
CA THR A 5 -55.21 43.26 21.30
C THR A 5 -53.84 43.72 20.82
N THR A 6 -53.46 44.98 21.07
CA THR A 6 -52.09 45.46 20.74
C THR A 6 -51.01 44.76 21.57
N SER A 7 -51.24 44.54 22.87
CA SER A 7 -50.31 43.77 23.72
C SER A 7 -50.15 42.32 23.25
N GLN A 8 -51.25 41.66 22.87
CA GLN A 8 -51.22 40.29 22.33
C GLN A 8 -50.47 40.21 21.00
N ASN A 9 -50.67 41.18 20.11
CA ASN A 9 -49.94 41.26 18.84
C ASN A 9 -48.44 41.46 19.07
N ILE A 10 -48.06 42.35 19.99
CA ILE A 10 -46.65 42.58 20.36
C ILE A 10 -46.04 41.29 20.94
N HIS A 11 -46.76 40.59 21.81
CA HIS A 11 -46.28 39.33 22.39
C HIS A 11 -46.08 38.25 21.33
N ALA A 12 -47.02 38.11 20.39
CA ALA A 12 -46.90 37.17 19.28
C ALA A 12 -45.68 37.49 18.40
N LEU A 13 -45.43 38.77 18.12
CA LEU A 13 -44.28 39.22 17.33
C LEU A 13 -42.95 38.89 18.02
N TYR A 14 -42.83 39.15 19.33
CA TYR A 14 -41.63 38.80 20.09
C TYR A 14 -41.42 37.28 20.17
N LYS A 15 -42.50 36.50 20.25
CA LYS A 15 -42.42 35.04 20.26
C LYS A 15 -41.91 34.49 18.93
N GLN A 16 -42.42 35.01 17.81
CA GLN A 16 -41.93 34.68 16.47
C GLN A 16 -40.46 35.06 16.29
N LEU A 17 -40.05 36.25 16.76
CA LEU A 17 -38.65 36.69 16.70
C LEU A 17 -37.74 35.78 17.54
N LEU A 18 -38.19 35.36 18.73
CA LEU A 18 -37.45 34.44 19.58
C LEU A 18 -37.26 33.07 18.92
N ASP A 19 -38.32 32.53 18.31
CA ASP A 19 -38.23 31.24 17.61
C ASP A 19 -37.33 31.31 16.38
N TYR A 20 -37.37 32.43 15.63
CA TYR A 20 -36.43 32.68 14.54
C TYR A 20 -34.98 32.72 15.04
N LEU A 21 -34.70 33.47 16.10
CA LEU A 21 -33.36 33.56 16.70
C LEU A 21 -32.87 32.20 17.19
N LYS A 22 -33.72 31.39 17.83
CA LYS A 22 -33.38 30.02 18.24
C LYS A 22 -33.02 29.13 17.05
N LYS A 23 -33.75 29.26 15.94
CA LYS A 23 -33.47 28.51 14.72
C LYS A 23 -32.11 28.89 14.13
N VAL A 24 -31.83 30.19 14.01
CA VAL A 24 -30.52 30.70 13.53
C VAL A 24 -29.40 30.26 14.49
N LEU A 25 -29.64 30.32 15.80
CA LEU A 25 -28.66 29.89 16.81
C LEU A 25 -28.36 28.38 16.73
N ALA A 26 -29.34 27.56 16.35
CA ALA A 26 -29.15 26.12 16.17
C ALA A 26 -28.31 25.77 14.93
N GLU A 27 -28.21 26.67 13.95
CA GLU A 27 -27.46 26.44 12.71
C GLU A 27 -25.96 26.76 12.88
N TYR A 28 -25.61 27.74 13.71
CA TYR A 28 -24.22 28.15 13.95
C TYR A 28 -23.26 27.04 14.38
N PRO A 29 -23.60 26.14 15.33
CA PRO A 29 -22.71 25.05 15.72
C PRO A 29 -22.34 24.15 14.54
N THR A 30 -23.31 23.86 13.66
CA THR A 30 -23.08 23.01 12.49
C THR A 30 -22.14 23.70 11.49
N GLU A 31 -22.32 25.00 11.27
CA GLU A 31 -21.45 25.77 10.39
C GLU A 31 -20.04 25.92 10.97
N LEU A 32 -19.93 26.07 12.30
CA LEU A 32 -18.66 26.12 13.00
C LEU A 32 -17.92 24.78 12.90
N ASP A 33 -18.61 23.65 13.07
CA ASP A 33 -18.03 22.31 12.92
C ASP A 33 -17.50 22.09 11.49
N LYS A 34 -18.21 22.55 10.45
CA LYS A 34 -17.73 22.49 9.06
C LYS A 34 -16.43 23.27 8.89
N LEU A 35 -16.39 24.51 9.40
CA LEU A 35 -15.20 25.35 9.34
C LEU A 35 -14.03 24.72 10.10
N GLN A 36 -14.28 24.15 11.27
CA GLN A 36 -13.26 23.51 12.09
C GLN A 36 -12.70 22.25 11.44
N ASN A 37 -13.55 21.42 10.82
CA ASN A 37 -13.11 20.27 10.03
C ASN A 37 -12.29 20.70 8.80
N LEU A 38 -12.69 21.77 8.11
CA LEU A 38 -11.94 22.29 6.98
C LEU A 38 -10.54 22.78 7.39
N VAL A 39 -10.44 23.50 8.51
CA VAL A 39 -9.15 23.94 9.07
C VAL A 39 -8.29 22.74 9.46
N ALA A 40 -8.86 21.71 10.08
CA ALA A 40 -8.14 20.49 10.43
C ALA A 40 -7.57 19.79 9.18
N ASN A 41 -8.37 19.68 8.12
CA ASN A 41 -7.94 19.08 6.84
C ASN A 41 -6.80 19.86 6.18
N TYR A 42 -6.90 21.20 6.14
CA TYR A 42 -5.80 22.01 5.60
C TYR A 42 -4.53 21.90 6.45
N HIS A 43 -4.67 21.80 7.78
CA HIS A 43 -3.51 21.61 8.64
C HIS A 43 -2.85 20.26 8.38
N SER A 44 -3.61 19.17 8.23
CA SER A 44 -3.04 17.86 7.90
C SER A 44 -2.36 17.87 6.53
N GLU A 45 -2.99 18.45 5.51
CA GLU A 45 -2.40 18.54 4.16
C GLU A 45 -1.11 19.37 4.15
N LEU A 46 -1.08 20.48 4.88
CA LEU A 46 0.12 21.29 5.02
C LEU A 46 1.24 20.54 5.75
N SER A 47 0.89 19.74 6.77
CA SER A 47 1.84 18.88 7.48
C SER A 47 2.44 17.83 6.56
N ASP A 48 1.60 17.14 5.77
CA ASP A 48 2.04 16.12 4.81
C ASP A 48 2.98 16.72 3.75
N MET A 49 2.62 17.89 3.20
CA MET A 49 3.46 18.59 2.23
C MET A 49 4.80 19.03 2.84
N THR A 50 4.80 19.44 4.12
CA THR A 50 6.04 19.81 4.84
C THR A 50 6.97 18.59 5.01
N VAL A 51 6.41 17.43 5.37
CA VAL A 51 7.17 16.18 5.46
C VAL A 51 7.73 15.79 4.09
N MET A 52 6.91 15.80 3.04
CA MET A 52 7.37 15.51 1.68
C MET A 52 8.48 16.47 1.21
N SER A 53 8.38 17.76 1.53
CA SER A 53 9.41 18.74 1.20
C SER A 53 10.72 18.46 1.93
N GLN A 54 10.65 18.07 3.20
CA GLN A 54 11.82 17.69 4.00
C GLN A 54 12.47 16.42 3.45
N ASP A 55 11.69 15.41 3.09
CA ASP A 55 12.19 14.16 2.51
C ASP A 55 12.86 14.40 1.15
N ALA A 56 12.25 15.22 0.29
CA ALA A 56 12.84 15.60 -0.99
C ALA A 56 14.19 16.33 -0.80
N MET A 57 14.31 17.18 0.23
CA MET A 57 15.56 17.85 0.58
C MET A 57 16.62 16.85 1.04
N MET A 58 16.25 15.93 1.94
CA MET A 58 17.14 14.87 2.43
C MET A 58 17.66 13.98 1.30
N ILE A 59 16.79 13.54 0.39
CA ILE A 59 17.17 12.74 -0.78
C ILE A 59 18.14 13.52 -1.67
N THR A 60 17.86 14.81 -1.91
CA THR A 60 18.72 15.66 -2.74
C THR A 60 20.11 15.83 -2.12
N ASP A 61 20.18 16.02 -0.80
CA ASP A 61 21.46 16.17 -0.08
C ASP A 61 22.24 14.86 -0.04
N GLU A 62 21.56 13.73 0.13
CA GLU A 62 22.16 12.40 0.07
C GLU A 62 22.73 12.10 -1.32
N VAL A 63 21.98 12.41 -2.39
CA VAL A 63 22.47 12.27 -3.78
C VAL A 63 23.69 13.15 -4.02
N LYS A 64 23.69 14.40 -3.57
CA LYS A 64 24.86 15.30 -3.69
C LYS A 64 26.06 14.74 -2.92
N ARG A 65 25.85 14.16 -1.74
CA ARG A 65 26.90 13.55 -0.93
C ARG A 65 27.52 12.36 -1.64
N ASN A 66 26.68 11.46 -2.15
CA ASN A 66 27.10 10.27 -2.89
C ASN A 66 27.84 10.63 -4.18
N MET A 67 27.40 11.67 -4.90
CA MET A 67 28.11 12.17 -6.09
C MET A 67 29.52 12.67 -5.74
N ARG A 68 29.65 13.50 -4.71
CA ARG A 68 30.97 13.99 -4.25
C ARG A 68 31.89 12.86 -3.77
N GLN A 69 31.33 11.89 -3.07
CA GLN A 69 32.08 10.71 -2.63
C GLN A 69 32.53 9.87 -3.83
N GLY A 70 31.64 9.62 -4.79
CA GLY A 70 31.95 8.94 -6.04
C GLY A 70 33.06 9.64 -6.82
N GLU A 71 32.99 10.96 -6.97
CA GLU A 71 34.04 11.76 -7.61
C GLU A 71 35.38 11.64 -6.90
N ALA A 72 35.40 11.72 -5.56
CA ALA A 72 36.63 11.58 -4.77
C ALA A 72 37.27 10.20 -4.97
N THR A 73 36.48 9.13 -4.85
CA THR A 73 36.97 7.76 -5.06
C THR A 73 37.48 7.55 -6.48
N PHE A 74 36.80 8.09 -7.49
CA PHE A 74 37.24 8.02 -8.88
C PHE A 74 38.57 8.75 -9.11
N ILE A 75 38.75 9.94 -8.52
CA ILE A 75 40.00 10.70 -8.60
C ILE A 75 41.14 9.93 -7.93
N GLU A 76 40.90 9.34 -6.76
CA GLU A 76 41.88 8.54 -6.03
C GLU A 76 42.29 7.29 -6.81
N GLU A 77 41.33 6.55 -7.36
CA GLU A 77 41.59 5.38 -8.19
C GLU A 77 42.39 5.76 -9.45
N ARG A 78 41.99 6.84 -10.13
CA ARG A 78 42.72 7.36 -11.29
C ARG A 78 44.15 7.73 -10.94
N ARG A 79 44.37 8.44 -9.82
CA ARG A 79 45.71 8.79 -9.33
C ARG A 79 46.52 7.54 -9.00
N ALA A 80 45.93 6.55 -8.36
CA ALA A 80 46.60 5.29 -8.04
C ALA A 80 47.05 4.56 -9.31
N ARG A 81 46.18 4.49 -10.33
CA ARG A 81 46.49 3.89 -11.63
C ARG A 81 47.61 4.64 -12.36
N GLU A 82 47.55 5.97 -12.37
CA GLU A 82 48.56 6.81 -13.01
C GLU A 82 49.92 6.70 -12.30
N ASN A 83 49.93 6.63 -10.97
CA ASN A 83 51.14 6.39 -10.18
C ASN A 83 51.78 5.04 -10.51
N ARG A 84 50.98 3.96 -10.61
CA ARG A 84 51.47 2.63 -11.03
C ARG A 84 52.08 2.68 -12.43
N LEU A 85 51.40 3.35 -13.37
CA LEU A 85 51.92 3.51 -14.73
C LEU A 85 53.23 4.31 -14.76
N ASN A 86 53.32 5.37 -13.96
CA ASN A 86 54.53 6.19 -13.87
C ASN A 86 55.71 5.41 -13.24
N GLN A 87 55.43 4.52 -12.28
CA GLN A 87 56.44 3.60 -11.73
C GLN A 87 56.96 2.64 -12.81
N GLN A 88 56.06 2.05 -13.62
CA GLN A 88 56.46 1.19 -14.74
C GLN A 88 57.28 1.93 -15.79
N LYS A 89 56.88 3.15 -16.19
CA LYS A 89 57.65 3.99 -17.10
C LYS A 89 59.06 4.27 -16.59
N LYS A 90 59.21 4.63 -15.30
CA LYS A 90 60.53 4.83 -14.68
C LYS A 90 61.41 3.58 -14.73
N LEU A 91 60.84 2.38 -14.60
CA LEU A 91 61.59 1.13 -14.73
C LEU A 91 62.06 0.92 -16.18
N ILE A 92 61.20 1.19 -17.16
CA ILE A 92 61.52 1.13 -18.59
C ILE A 92 62.63 2.13 -18.95
N ASP A 93 62.54 3.37 -18.49
CA ASP A 93 63.57 4.40 -18.72
C ASP A 93 64.91 4.00 -18.10
N LYS A 94 64.90 3.40 -16.90
CA LYS A 94 66.10 2.83 -16.26
C LYS A 94 66.70 1.69 -17.09
N ILE A 95 65.87 0.85 -17.72
CA ILE A 95 66.34 -0.22 -18.61
C ILE A 95 66.98 0.39 -19.85
N HIS A 96 66.32 1.34 -20.52
CA HIS A 96 66.87 1.99 -21.72
C HIS A 96 68.17 2.75 -21.44
N THR A 97 68.27 3.47 -20.32
CA THR A 97 69.50 4.17 -19.92
C THR A 97 70.62 3.19 -19.59
N LYS A 98 70.35 2.09 -18.88
CA LYS A 98 71.31 1.00 -18.65
C LYS A 98 71.75 0.35 -19.96
N GLU A 99 70.81 0.00 -20.84
CA GLU A 99 71.10 -0.60 -22.15
C GLU A 99 71.96 0.31 -23.02
N THR A 100 71.66 1.62 -23.03
CA THR A 100 72.47 2.61 -23.75
C THR A 100 73.87 2.70 -23.17
N SER A 101 74.02 2.75 -21.84
CA SER A 101 75.33 2.74 -21.17
C SER A 101 76.13 1.45 -21.41
N GLU A 102 75.43 0.31 -21.49
CA GLU A 102 75.97 -1.01 -21.84
C GLU A 102 76.46 -1.03 -23.29
N LYS A 103 75.69 -0.48 -24.24
CA LYS A 103 76.10 -0.33 -25.64
C LYS A 103 77.35 0.54 -25.77
N TYR A 104 77.46 1.64 -25.02
CA TYR A 104 78.70 2.44 -24.97
C TYR A 104 79.88 1.64 -24.39
N ARG A 105 79.66 0.79 -23.37
CA ARG A 105 80.70 -0.12 -22.84
C ARG A 105 81.06 -1.28 -23.77
N ARG A 106 80.13 -1.79 -24.57
CA ARG A 106 80.38 -2.85 -25.56
C ARG A 106 81.08 -2.29 -26.80
N GLY A 107 80.65 -1.14 -27.31
CA GLY A 107 81.32 -0.44 -28.41
C GLY A 107 82.76 -0.02 -28.09
N ARG A 108 83.12 0.14 -26.80
CA ARG A 108 84.51 0.34 -26.37
C ARG A 108 85.32 -0.95 -26.22
N ARG A 109 84.67 -2.12 -26.13
CA ARG A 109 85.32 -3.44 -26.05
C ARG A 109 85.46 -4.13 -27.40
N ASP A 110 84.62 -3.78 -28.38
CA ASP A 110 84.69 -4.30 -29.75
C ASP A 110 85.80 -3.64 -30.61
N LEU A 111 86.51 -2.64 -30.09
CA LEU A 111 87.69 -2.05 -30.73
C LEU A 111 89.02 -2.56 -30.16
N ASP A 112 89.00 -3.40 -29.12
CA ASP A 112 90.19 -4.01 -28.53
C ASP A 112 90.27 -5.49 -28.91
N PHE A 113 90.31 -5.77 -30.21
CA PHE A 113 90.97 -6.97 -30.72
C PHE A 113 92.43 -6.59 -31.04
N PRO A 114 93.43 -6.96 -30.22
CA PRO A 114 94.81 -6.86 -30.64
C PRO A 114 95.09 -8.00 -31.62
N SER A 115 95.02 -7.66 -32.91
CA SER A 115 95.80 -8.33 -33.95
C SER A 115 97.29 -8.03 -33.69
N ASN A 116 98.12 -9.07 -33.74
CA ASN A 116 99.56 -9.12 -33.45
C ASN A 116 99.99 -9.07 -31.97
N LEU A 117 100.30 -10.26 -31.44
CA LEU A 117 101.60 -10.55 -30.82
C LEU A 117 101.88 -12.05 -30.94
N MET A 118 102.38 -12.45 -32.11
CA MET A 118 103.42 -13.47 -32.16
C MET A 118 104.66 -12.86 -31.47
N SER A 119 104.72 -12.96 -30.14
CA SER A 119 105.99 -12.92 -29.42
C SER A 119 106.14 -14.26 -28.73
N MET A 120 106.95 -15.09 -29.38
CA MET A 120 107.49 -16.30 -28.83
C MET A 120 108.45 -15.90 -27.70
N GLU A 121 107.92 -15.71 -26.49
CA GLU A 121 108.72 -15.71 -25.28
C GLU A 121 107.98 -16.46 -24.19
N SER A 122 108.37 -17.72 -24.01
CA SER A 122 108.02 -18.56 -22.88
C SER A 122 108.59 -17.96 -21.60
N MET A 123 107.98 -16.88 -21.10
CA MET A 123 108.14 -16.49 -19.71
C MET A 123 107.39 -17.53 -18.89
N LYS A 124 108.17 -18.46 -18.34
CA LYS A 124 107.80 -19.35 -17.24
C LYS A 124 107.00 -18.55 -16.21
N VAL A 125 105.68 -18.61 -16.28
CA VAL A 125 104.83 -18.35 -15.13
C VAL A 125 105.19 -19.47 -14.17
N LYS A 126 106.08 -19.13 -13.24
CA LYS A 126 106.38 -19.90 -12.05
C LYS A 126 105.02 -20.29 -11.50
N LYS A 127 104.65 -21.56 -11.68
CA LYS A 127 103.44 -22.17 -11.13
C LYS A 127 103.56 -21.89 -9.64
N ARG A 128 102.86 -20.86 -9.15
CA ARG A 128 102.72 -20.61 -7.73
C ARG A 128 102.00 -21.86 -7.26
N GLU A 129 102.73 -22.76 -6.63
CA GLU A 129 102.16 -23.93 -5.98
C GLU A 129 101.06 -23.36 -5.10
N SER A 130 99.80 -23.59 -5.48
CA SER A 130 98.66 -23.26 -4.64
C SER A 130 98.96 -23.91 -3.30
N SER A 131 99.16 -23.10 -2.28
CA SER A 131 99.49 -23.60 -0.95
C SER A 131 98.46 -24.65 -0.56
N VAL A 132 98.84 -25.66 0.22
CA VAL A 132 97.88 -26.66 0.73
C VAL A 132 96.67 -25.97 1.39
N ALA A 133 96.88 -24.80 2.00
CA ALA A 133 95.81 -23.95 2.53
C ALA A 133 94.85 -23.40 1.46
N ASP A 134 95.36 -23.02 0.29
CA ASP A 134 94.54 -22.50 -0.82
C ASP A 134 93.66 -23.61 -1.42
N ILE A 135 94.19 -24.82 -1.57
CA ILE A 135 93.44 -25.97 -2.06
C ILE A 135 92.34 -26.34 -1.06
N GLN A 136 92.67 -26.41 0.24
CA GLN A 136 91.69 -26.69 1.29
C GLN A 136 90.59 -25.62 1.38
N TYR A 137 90.94 -24.34 1.19
CA TYR A 137 89.98 -23.25 1.14
C TYR A 137 89.03 -23.38 -0.05
N GLN A 138 89.57 -23.65 -1.24
CA GLN A 138 88.75 -23.85 -2.45
C GLN A 138 87.79 -25.03 -2.30
N THR A 139 88.26 -26.18 -1.77
CA THR A 139 87.38 -27.32 -1.49
C THR A 139 86.24 -26.96 -0.54
N LYS A 140 86.53 -26.23 0.55
CA LYS A 140 85.49 -25.77 1.49
C LYS A 140 84.48 -24.87 0.80
N VAL A 141 84.92 -23.90 0.00
CA VAL A 141 84.03 -22.99 -0.75
C VAL A 141 83.15 -23.77 -1.74
N THR A 142 83.71 -24.68 -2.52
CA THR A 142 82.94 -25.51 -3.47
C THR A 142 81.91 -26.37 -2.75
N THR A 143 82.27 -27.00 -1.64
CA THR A 143 81.30 -27.82 -0.86
C THR A 143 80.17 -26.97 -0.28
N LEU A 144 80.46 -25.75 0.18
CA LEU A 144 79.45 -24.83 0.69
C LEU A 144 78.51 -24.35 -0.42
N VAL A 145 79.07 -24.03 -1.58
CA VAL A 145 78.29 -23.63 -2.76
C VAL A 145 77.36 -24.75 -3.22
N GLU A 146 77.82 -26.00 -3.28
CA GLU A 146 76.96 -27.14 -3.63
C GLU A 146 75.89 -27.42 -2.56
N LYS A 147 76.16 -27.18 -1.27
CA LYS A 147 75.14 -27.21 -0.22
C LYS A 147 74.05 -26.14 -0.42
N VAL A 148 74.45 -24.91 -0.75
CA VAL A 148 73.48 -23.83 -1.02
C VAL A 148 72.68 -24.15 -2.29
N LYS A 149 73.35 -24.63 -3.33
CA LYS A 149 72.71 -25.02 -4.59
C LYS A 149 71.67 -26.12 -4.41
N SER A 150 71.98 -27.14 -3.61
CA SER A 150 71.04 -28.22 -3.27
C SER A 150 69.88 -27.75 -2.38
N ALA A 151 70.14 -26.90 -1.39
CA ALA A 151 69.09 -26.33 -0.53
C ALA A 151 68.10 -25.45 -1.31
N VAL A 152 68.61 -24.62 -2.23
CA VAL A 152 67.82 -23.72 -3.07
C VAL A 152 67.28 -24.44 -4.33
N GLN A 153 67.65 -25.71 -4.51
CA GLN A 153 67.25 -26.60 -5.61
C GLN A 153 67.52 -26.04 -7.02
N CYS A 154 68.61 -25.32 -7.22
CA CYS A 154 68.97 -24.75 -8.52
C CYS A 154 70.06 -25.57 -9.25
N SER A 155 70.08 -25.49 -10.57
CA SER A 155 71.05 -26.21 -11.40
C SER A 155 72.39 -25.47 -11.53
N HIS A 156 72.36 -24.15 -11.60
CA HIS A 156 73.56 -23.31 -11.74
C HIS A 156 73.73 -22.32 -10.57
N LEU A 157 74.99 -22.01 -10.23
CA LEU A 157 75.34 -21.05 -9.18
C LEU A 157 74.72 -19.67 -9.42
N TRP A 158 74.60 -19.26 -10.68
CA TRP A 158 74.02 -17.99 -11.09
C TRP A 158 72.51 -17.87 -10.79
N ASP A 159 71.81 -18.99 -10.65
CA ASP A 159 70.35 -19.02 -10.40
C ASP A 159 70.00 -18.84 -8.92
N ILE A 160 70.97 -18.99 -8.01
CA ILE A 160 70.76 -18.92 -6.56
C ILE A 160 70.15 -17.59 -6.16
N ALA A 161 70.70 -16.47 -6.67
CA ALA A 161 70.20 -15.14 -6.35
C ALA A 161 68.76 -14.92 -6.85
N GLY A 162 68.43 -15.45 -8.04
CA GLY A 162 67.08 -15.36 -8.60
C GLY A 162 66.06 -16.16 -7.80
N ARG A 163 66.43 -17.34 -7.30
CA ARG A 163 65.55 -18.16 -6.45
C ARG A 163 65.31 -17.56 -5.07
N PHE A 164 66.33 -16.99 -4.43
CA PHE A 164 66.13 -16.25 -3.19
C PHE A 164 65.22 -15.05 -3.37
N LEU A 165 65.36 -14.33 -4.49
CA LEU A 165 64.46 -13.23 -4.81
C LEU A 165 63.02 -13.70 -5.01
N ALA A 166 62.81 -14.80 -5.75
CA ALA A 166 61.49 -15.40 -5.94
C ALA A 166 60.89 -15.86 -4.60
N GLN A 167 61.68 -16.52 -3.74
CA GLN A 167 61.25 -16.95 -2.41
C GLN A 167 60.82 -15.74 -1.55
N LYS A 168 61.61 -14.67 -1.57
CA LYS A 168 61.27 -13.43 -0.86
C LYS A 168 59.98 -12.81 -1.38
N THR A 169 59.78 -12.75 -2.69
CA THR A 169 58.52 -12.25 -3.27
C THR A 169 57.33 -13.13 -2.92
N THR A 170 57.50 -14.46 -2.86
CA THR A 170 56.43 -15.35 -2.41
C THR A 170 56.13 -15.19 -0.92
N GLU A 171 57.14 -14.95 -0.10
CA GLU A 171 57.01 -14.67 1.34
C GLU A 171 56.23 -13.37 1.56
N GLU A 172 56.62 -12.28 0.91
CA GLU A 172 55.92 -10.98 0.96
C GLU A 172 54.45 -11.12 0.50
N ASN A 173 54.18 -11.90 -0.55
CA ASN A 173 52.82 -12.13 -1.03
C ASN A 173 51.98 -12.97 -0.06
N LEU A 174 52.58 -13.97 0.61
CA LEU A 174 51.91 -14.77 1.63
C LEU A 174 51.61 -13.92 2.88
N GLU A 175 52.53 -13.05 3.28
CA GLU A 175 52.33 -12.12 4.40
C GLU A 175 51.14 -11.19 4.14
N LEU A 176 51.05 -10.60 2.95
CA LEU A 176 49.88 -9.80 2.54
C LEU A 176 48.57 -10.61 2.55
N GLN A 177 48.61 -11.87 2.09
CA GLN A 177 47.42 -12.73 2.13
C GLN A 177 47.01 -13.09 3.55
N MET A 178 47.98 -13.26 4.46
CA MET A 178 47.71 -13.48 5.87
C MET A 178 47.03 -12.26 6.49
N GLU A 179 47.53 -11.06 6.22
CA GLU A 179 46.94 -9.81 6.73
C GLU A 179 45.49 -9.63 6.24
N ASP A 180 45.21 -9.83 4.96
CA ASP A 180 43.85 -9.74 4.39
C ASP A 180 42.91 -10.83 4.97
N CYS A 181 43.44 -12.03 5.24
CA CYS A 181 42.67 -13.07 5.93
C CYS A 181 42.36 -12.71 7.38
N GLU A 182 43.31 -12.11 8.10
CA GLU A 182 43.10 -11.64 9.47
C GLU A 182 42.11 -10.47 9.52
N GLU A 183 42.18 -9.53 8.58
CA GLU A 183 41.23 -8.44 8.47
C GLU A 183 39.81 -8.98 8.24
N ARG A 184 39.62 -9.86 7.24
CA ARG A 184 38.32 -10.49 6.99
C ARG A 184 37.80 -11.28 8.19
N ARG A 185 38.67 -11.96 8.93
CA ARG A 185 38.29 -12.66 10.17
C ARG A 185 37.76 -11.69 11.22
N THR A 186 38.45 -10.56 11.45
CA THR A 186 38.00 -9.57 12.44
C THR A 186 36.68 -8.88 12.03
N GLN A 187 36.49 -8.61 10.74
CA GLN A 187 35.23 -8.08 10.21
C GLN A 187 34.06 -9.07 10.41
N LEU A 188 34.28 -10.35 10.11
CA LEU A 188 33.27 -11.40 10.31
C LEU A 188 32.95 -11.58 11.80
N GLU A 189 33.95 -11.54 12.68
CA GLU A 189 33.73 -11.61 14.12
C GLU A 189 32.91 -10.42 14.65
N ALA A 190 33.16 -9.21 14.14
CA ALA A 190 32.37 -8.03 14.47
C ALA A 190 30.92 -8.13 13.99
N LEU A 191 30.70 -8.64 12.77
CA LEU A 191 29.36 -8.90 12.24
C LEU A 191 28.63 -9.97 13.06
N MET A 192 29.31 -11.04 13.45
CA MET A 192 28.74 -12.09 14.29
C MET A 192 28.27 -11.53 15.63
N LYS A 193 29.10 -10.72 16.32
CA LYS A 193 28.71 -10.05 17.57
C LYS A 193 27.52 -9.10 17.40
N LYS A 194 27.45 -8.39 16.27
CA LYS A 194 26.30 -7.53 15.95
C LYS A 194 25.02 -8.34 15.77
N LEU A 195 25.08 -9.44 15.01
CA LEU A 195 23.94 -10.31 14.77
C LEU A 195 23.50 -11.02 16.06
N GLU A 196 24.43 -11.44 16.92
CA GLU A 196 24.10 -12.00 18.24
C GLU A 196 23.38 -10.97 19.12
N LEU A 197 23.79 -9.70 19.08
CA LEU A 197 23.11 -8.62 19.79
C LEU A 197 21.71 -8.38 19.21
N GLU A 198 21.56 -8.33 17.89
CA GLU A 198 20.26 -8.20 17.22
C GLU A 198 19.35 -9.40 17.53
N GLU A 199 19.89 -10.61 17.57
CA GLU A 199 19.15 -11.82 17.95
C GLU A 199 18.74 -11.76 19.43
N ALA A 200 19.61 -11.34 20.34
CA ALA A 200 19.27 -11.14 21.74
C ALA A 200 18.20 -10.06 21.88
N VAL A 201 18.31 -8.96 21.12
CA VAL A 201 17.27 -7.93 21.03
C VAL A 201 15.96 -8.56 20.56
N LEU A 202 15.93 -9.37 19.51
CA LEU A 202 14.70 -9.99 19.03
C LEU A 202 14.13 -11.06 19.97
N LYS A 203 14.99 -11.81 20.67
CA LYS A 203 14.58 -12.82 21.66
C LYS A 203 14.04 -12.21 22.94
N PHE A 204 14.63 -11.10 23.39
CA PHE A 204 14.34 -10.50 24.70
C PHE A 204 13.54 -9.20 24.62
N HIS A 205 13.43 -8.57 23.45
CA HIS A 205 12.37 -7.60 23.21
C HIS A 205 11.06 -8.36 23.05
N GLN A 206 10.31 -8.40 24.14
CA GLN A 206 8.86 -8.34 24.01
C GLN A 206 8.54 -7.02 23.31
N THR A 207 8.23 -7.08 22.02
CA THR A 207 7.32 -6.09 21.45
C THR A 207 6.08 -6.03 22.36
N PRO A 208 5.42 -4.87 22.55
CA PRO A 208 4.19 -4.78 23.35
C PRO A 208 2.99 -5.60 22.80
N SER A 209 3.21 -6.69 22.04
CA SER A 209 2.25 -7.20 21.06
C SER A 209 1.57 -8.52 21.38
N SER A 210 1.73 -9.14 22.55
CA SER A 210 0.84 -10.28 22.90
C SER A 210 -0.41 -9.81 23.68
N VAL A 211 -0.22 -8.94 24.68
CA VAL A 211 -1.34 -8.37 25.45
C VAL A 211 -2.03 -7.22 24.70
N GLY A 212 -1.25 -6.40 23.98
CA GLY A 212 -1.78 -5.31 23.16
C GLY A 212 -2.64 -5.79 21.99
N PHE A 213 -2.19 -6.82 21.28
CA PHE A 213 -2.88 -7.33 20.08
C PHE A 213 -4.21 -7.99 20.40
N SER A 214 -4.28 -8.84 21.43
CA SER A 214 -5.53 -9.46 21.86
C SER A 214 -6.55 -8.43 22.37
N SER A 215 -6.09 -7.40 23.10
CA SER A 215 -6.95 -6.31 23.55
C SER A 215 -7.47 -5.43 22.40
N LEU A 216 -6.63 -5.18 21.39
CA LEU A 216 -6.98 -4.43 20.19
C LEU A 216 -7.97 -5.22 19.33
N GLN A 217 -7.71 -6.51 19.12
CA GLN A 217 -8.60 -7.42 18.40
C GLN A 217 -9.99 -7.46 19.05
N LYS A 218 -10.06 -7.53 20.39
CA LYS A 218 -11.32 -7.48 21.13
C LYS A 218 -12.05 -6.15 20.95
N LYS A 219 -11.34 -5.02 20.99
CA LYS A 219 -11.93 -3.70 20.73
C LYS A 219 -12.49 -3.58 19.32
N MET A 220 -11.75 -4.02 18.31
CA MET A 220 -12.21 -4.01 16.92
C MET A 220 -13.44 -4.89 16.71
N LYS A 221 -13.47 -6.07 17.34
CA LYS A 221 -14.64 -6.96 17.30
C LYS A 221 -15.87 -6.32 17.94
N ASN A 222 -15.70 -5.69 19.11
CA ASN A 222 -16.80 -5.00 19.79
C ASN A 222 -17.35 -3.83 18.95
N MET A 223 -16.47 -3.03 18.33
CA MET A 223 -16.92 -1.94 17.44
C MET A 223 -17.64 -2.48 16.20
N LEU A 224 -17.17 -3.59 15.64
CA LEU A 224 -17.85 -4.23 14.51
C LEU A 224 -19.25 -4.71 14.89
N GLU A 225 -19.39 -5.38 16.05
CA GLU A 225 -20.68 -5.83 16.56
C GLU A 225 -21.64 -4.65 16.81
N GLU A 226 -21.15 -3.52 17.32
CA GLU A 226 -21.94 -2.30 17.53
C GLU A 226 -22.39 -1.66 16.21
N GLU A 227 -21.50 -1.53 15.22
CA GLU A 227 -21.84 -0.99 13.91
C GLU A 227 -22.78 -1.92 13.11
N GLU A 228 -22.62 -3.24 13.23
CA GLU A 228 -23.58 -4.20 12.67
C GLU A 228 -24.96 -4.09 13.31
N ALA A 229 -25.03 -3.91 14.64
CA ALA A 229 -26.30 -3.71 15.34
C ALA A 229 -26.97 -2.40 14.90
N ARG A 230 -26.19 -1.32 14.77
CA ARG A 230 -26.66 -0.03 14.28
C ARG A 230 -27.18 -0.13 12.84
N LEU A 231 -26.46 -0.82 11.96
CA LEU A 231 -26.87 -1.06 10.58
C LEU A 231 -28.20 -1.83 10.53
N ARG A 232 -28.33 -2.91 11.29
CA ARG A 232 -29.58 -3.69 11.38
C ARG A 232 -30.75 -2.83 11.84
N GLN A 233 -30.53 -1.93 12.80
CA GLN A 233 -31.57 -1.01 13.28
C GLN A 233 -32.01 -0.03 12.18
N VAL A 234 -31.07 0.58 11.47
CA VAL A 234 -31.37 1.50 10.36
C VAL A 234 -32.09 0.77 9.22
N GLN A 235 -31.66 -0.43 8.86
CA GLN A 235 -32.34 -1.25 7.85
C GLN A 235 -33.77 -1.60 8.25
N ASN A 236 -34.00 -1.98 9.51
CA ASN A 236 -35.34 -2.24 10.02
C ASN A 236 -36.23 -0.98 9.95
N ASN A 237 -35.71 0.17 10.36
CA ASN A 237 -36.43 1.44 10.26
C ASN A 237 -36.74 1.81 8.80
N MET A 238 -35.79 1.62 7.89
CA MET A 238 -36.00 1.85 6.46
C MET A 238 -37.11 0.94 5.90
N ASN A 239 -37.08 -0.35 6.24
CA ASN A 239 -38.11 -1.30 5.80
C ASN A 239 -39.50 -0.90 6.31
N LYS A 240 -39.63 -0.46 7.57
CA LYS A 240 -40.89 0.05 8.12
C LYS A 240 -41.38 1.30 7.36
N SER A 241 -40.48 2.24 7.07
CA SER A 241 -40.81 3.43 6.29
C SER A 241 -41.25 3.09 4.85
N GLN A 242 -40.58 2.14 4.21
CA GLN A 242 -40.96 1.64 2.88
C GLN A 242 -42.33 0.96 2.89
N GLN A 243 -42.61 0.13 3.91
CA GLN A 243 -43.93 -0.49 4.09
C GLN A 243 -45.02 0.56 4.29
N LEU A 244 -44.79 1.56 5.15
CA LEU A 244 -45.73 2.65 5.37
C LEU A 244 -46.00 3.43 4.07
N LEU A 245 -44.96 3.74 3.31
CA LEU A 245 -45.09 4.42 2.02
C LEU A 245 -45.95 3.60 1.04
N LEU A 246 -45.71 2.28 0.96
CA LEU A 246 -46.50 1.39 0.11
C LEU A 246 -47.97 1.35 0.53
N VAL A 247 -48.25 1.31 1.84
CA VAL A 247 -49.63 1.35 2.37
C VAL A 247 -50.31 2.66 2.01
N ILE A 248 -49.63 3.80 2.15
CA ILE A 248 -50.17 5.12 1.78
C ILE A 248 -50.43 5.19 0.28
N GLN A 249 -49.47 4.80 -0.55
CA GLN A 249 -49.62 4.79 -2.01
C GLN A 249 -50.80 3.90 -2.43
N THR A 250 -50.90 2.70 -1.87
CA THR A 250 -52.02 1.79 -2.13
C THR A 250 -53.35 2.37 -1.65
N GLY A 251 -53.37 3.07 -0.51
CA GLY A 251 -54.54 3.76 0.01
C GLY A 251 -55.01 4.89 -0.92
N ILE A 252 -54.08 5.70 -1.42
CA ILE A 252 -54.35 6.77 -2.40
C ILE A 252 -54.86 6.19 -3.71
N ASP A 253 -54.24 5.13 -4.22
CA ASP A 253 -54.67 4.45 -5.45
C ASP A 253 -56.09 3.89 -5.31
N ASN A 254 -56.40 3.25 -4.18
CA ASN A 254 -57.74 2.74 -3.88
C ASN A 254 -58.78 3.86 -3.81
N LEU A 255 -58.45 4.98 -3.16
CA LEU A 255 -59.34 6.14 -3.07
C LEU A 255 -59.58 6.75 -4.47
N TYR A 256 -58.52 6.91 -5.25
CA TYR A 256 -58.57 7.42 -6.62
C TYR A 256 -59.48 6.57 -7.51
N ILE A 257 -59.32 5.24 -7.50
CA ILE A 257 -60.16 4.31 -8.27
C ILE A 257 -61.64 4.40 -7.86
N ARG A 258 -61.95 4.56 -6.57
CA ARG A 258 -63.34 4.71 -6.11
C ARG A 258 -63.94 6.04 -6.56
N LEU A 259 -63.14 7.10 -6.54
CA LEU A 259 -63.61 8.45 -6.86
C LEU A 259 -63.70 8.69 -8.38
N ILE A 260 -62.87 8.05 -9.21
CA ILE A 260 -62.86 8.30 -10.67
C ILE A 260 -64.21 8.00 -11.32
N GLY A 261 -64.91 6.95 -10.87
CA GLY A 261 -66.22 6.54 -11.41
C GLY A 261 -67.40 7.46 -11.07
N ILE A 262 -67.22 8.47 -10.22
CA ILE A 262 -68.28 9.42 -9.86
C ILE A 262 -68.32 10.55 -10.90
N ALA A 263 -69.33 10.55 -11.77
CA ALA A 263 -69.48 11.54 -12.83
C ALA A 263 -69.95 12.91 -12.27
N PRO A 264 -69.20 14.01 -12.47
CA PRO A 264 -69.68 15.35 -12.15
C PRO A 264 -70.66 15.80 -13.24
N GLN A 265 -71.94 15.96 -12.88
CA GLN A 265 -72.85 16.73 -13.73
C GLN A 265 -72.48 18.21 -13.59
N ALA A 266 -71.99 18.78 -14.68
CA ALA A 266 -71.54 20.16 -14.87
C ALA A 266 -70.14 20.48 -14.29
N PHE A 267 -69.09 20.20 -15.07
CA PHE A 267 -68.17 21.22 -15.60
C PHE A 267 -67.21 20.55 -16.60
N GLN A 268 -67.08 21.15 -17.78
CA GLN A 268 -66.16 20.71 -18.81
C GLN A 268 -64.71 21.00 -18.42
N LYS A 269 -63.97 19.92 -18.14
CA LYS A 269 -62.65 19.57 -18.67
C LYS A 269 -62.25 18.31 -17.92
N GLU A 270 -62.64 17.16 -18.46
CA GLU A 270 -61.85 15.95 -18.27
C GLU A 270 -60.47 16.26 -18.85
N ILE A 271 -59.57 16.76 -18.00
CA ILE A 271 -58.14 16.64 -18.26
C ILE A 271 -57.95 15.15 -18.45
N ALA A 272 -57.58 14.78 -19.68
CA ALA A 272 -57.35 13.42 -20.10
C ALA A 272 -56.69 12.66 -18.94
N VAL A 273 -57.42 11.71 -18.38
CA VAL A 273 -56.93 10.80 -17.36
C VAL A 273 -55.80 10.03 -18.02
N SER A 274 -54.58 10.55 -17.90
CA SER A 274 -53.40 9.83 -18.32
C SER A 274 -53.15 8.77 -17.26
N ASP A 275 -52.90 7.53 -17.71
CA ASP A 275 -52.53 6.36 -16.91
C ASP A 275 -51.23 6.52 -16.09
N THR A 276 -50.71 7.74 -15.96
CA THR A 276 -49.38 8.08 -15.42
C THR A 276 -49.43 9.27 -14.47
N LEU A 277 -50.46 9.35 -13.62
CA LEU A 277 -50.53 10.39 -12.58
C LEU A 277 -49.71 9.93 -11.35
N ASP A 278 -48.75 10.76 -10.93
CA ASP A 278 -47.93 10.54 -9.73
C ASP A 278 -48.79 10.53 -8.44
N VAL A 279 -48.28 9.95 -7.36
CA VAL A 279 -49.01 9.76 -6.08
C VAL A 279 -49.60 11.07 -5.56
N TYR A 280 -48.86 12.17 -5.66
CA TYR A 280 -49.34 13.51 -5.28
C TYR A 280 -50.45 14.01 -6.20
N GLY A 281 -50.35 13.80 -7.52
CA GLY A 281 -51.40 14.19 -8.46
C GLY A 281 -52.70 13.41 -8.24
N LYS A 282 -52.61 12.12 -7.89
CA LYS A 282 -53.78 11.31 -7.51
C LYS A 282 -54.42 11.83 -6.23
N LEU A 283 -53.63 12.25 -5.25
CA LEU A 283 -54.11 12.81 -4.00
C LEU A 283 -54.82 14.16 -4.20
N ASP A 284 -54.23 15.08 -4.98
CA ASP A 284 -54.84 16.38 -5.31
C ASP A 284 -56.17 16.20 -6.06
N TYR A 285 -56.25 15.21 -6.96
CA TYR A 285 -57.50 14.84 -7.62
C TYR A 285 -58.56 14.33 -6.63
N CYS A 286 -58.16 13.48 -5.69
CA CYS A 286 -59.05 12.97 -4.65
C CYS A 286 -59.55 14.11 -3.74
N GLU A 287 -58.67 15.03 -3.34
CA GLU A 287 -59.02 16.18 -2.51
C GLU A 287 -60.07 17.07 -3.20
N GLY A 288 -59.81 17.48 -4.46
CA GLY A 288 -60.75 18.32 -5.20
C GLY A 288 -62.11 17.65 -5.41
N LYS A 289 -62.12 16.33 -5.65
CA LYS A 289 -63.36 15.57 -5.87
C LYS A 289 -64.14 15.32 -4.58
N LEU A 290 -63.45 15.08 -3.47
CA LEU A 290 -64.07 14.96 -2.15
C LEU A 290 -64.67 16.30 -1.68
N MET A 291 -63.98 17.42 -1.93
CA MET A 291 -64.51 18.76 -1.65
C MET A 291 -65.78 19.04 -2.46
N TYR A 292 -65.79 18.74 -3.76
CA TYR A 292 -67.00 18.84 -4.58
C TYR A 292 -68.15 17.99 -4.05
N LEU A 293 -67.88 16.74 -3.65
CA LEU A 293 -68.90 15.86 -3.08
C LEU A 293 -69.41 16.39 -1.74
N ALA A 294 -68.53 16.90 -0.87
CA ALA A 294 -68.89 17.50 0.40
C ALA A 294 -69.81 18.72 0.21
N GLU A 295 -69.43 19.64 -0.69
CA GLU A 295 -70.25 20.81 -1.04
C GLU A 295 -71.60 20.41 -1.63
N ARG A 296 -71.63 19.40 -2.51
CA ARG A 296 -72.88 18.86 -3.07
C ARG A 296 -73.75 18.22 -2.01
N THR A 297 -73.19 17.45 -1.07
CA THR A 297 -73.97 16.87 0.04
C THR A 297 -74.50 17.94 0.99
N GLN A 298 -73.74 19.01 1.22
CA GLN A 298 -74.17 20.14 2.04
C GLN A 298 -75.26 20.98 1.35
N ALA A 299 -75.19 21.11 0.02
CA ALA A 299 -76.24 21.74 -0.78
C ALA A 299 -77.53 20.89 -0.85
N LEU A 300 -77.41 19.56 -0.90
CA LEU A 300 -78.53 18.62 -0.86
C LEU A 300 -79.19 18.55 0.53
N SER A 301 -78.41 18.64 1.61
CA SER A 301 -78.90 18.75 2.99
C SER A 301 -79.81 19.97 3.23
N ARG A 302 -79.78 20.97 2.35
CA ARG A 302 -80.66 22.15 2.42
C ARG A 302 -82.06 21.90 1.82
N ASN A 303 -82.27 20.76 1.15
CA ASN A 303 -83.55 20.27 0.65
C ASN A 303 -84.07 19.13 1.54
N GLU A 304 -84.37 19.42 2.81
CA GLU A 304 -84.89 18.44 3.78
C GLU A 304 -86.17 17.71 3.32
N GLU A 305 -86.92 18.27 2.37
CA GLU A 305 -88.18 17.70 1.89
C GLU A 305 -88.01 16.49 0.94
N VAL A 306 -86.84 16.33 0.32
CA VAL A 306 -86.55 15.19 -0.56
C VAL A 306 -85.97 14.02 0.24
N ASP A 307 -85.15 14.32 1.26
CA ASP A 307 -84.54 13.30 2.13
C ASP A 307 -85.58 12.58 3.00
N THR A 308 -86.62 13.26 3.46
CA THR A 308 -87.74 12.62 4.18
C THR A 308 -88.53 11.69 3.27
N LYS A 309 -88.85 12.10 2.04
CA LYS A 309 -89.58 11.26 1.07
C LYS A 309 -88.80 10.04 0.60
N VAL A 310 -87.48 10.18 0.40
CA VAL A 310 -86.60 9.05 0.04
C VAL A 310 -86.43 8.10 1.21
N ARG A 311 -86.28 8.61 2.44
CA ARG A 311 -86.25 7.81 3.66
C ARG A 311 -87.54 7.03 3.86
N ASP A 312 -88.70 7.70 3.77
CA ASP A 312 -90.01 7.06 3.91
C ASP A 312 -90.26 6.01 2.81
N SER A 313 -89.77 6.25 1.59
CA SER A 313 -89.86 5.28 0.49
C SER A 313 -88.92 4.09 0.66
N LEU A 314 -87.69 4.29 1.17
CA LEU A 314 -86.76 3.20 1.49
C LEU A 314 -87.25 2.38 2.69
N GLU A 315 -87.76 3.02 3.72
CA GLU A 315 -88.32 2.38 4.91
C GLU A 315 -89.59 1.58 4.54
N SER A 316 -90.44 2.13 3.67
CA SER A 316 -91.59 1.42 3.11
C SER A 316 -91.22 0.27 2.16
N SER A 317 -90.07 0.34 1.50
CA SER A 317 -89.57 -0.72 0.60
C SER A 317 -88.90 -1.85 1.37
N THR A 318 -88.11 -1.54 2.40
CA THR A 318 -87.41 -2.51 3.27
C THR A 318 -88.36 -3.28 4.21
N LEU A 319 -89.52 -2.69 4.55
CA LEU A 319 -90.62 -3.39 5.23
C LEU A 319 -91.34 -4.44 4.36
N LYS A 320 -91.23 -4.35 3.03
CA LYS A 320 -91.87 -5.27 2.07
C LYS A 320 -90.95 -6.41 1.60
N GLU A 321 -89.68 -6.37 1.96
CA GLU A 321 -88.68 -7.32 1.49
C GLU A 321 -88.60 -8.55 2.41
N LYS A 322 -88.95 -9.73 1.88
CA LYS A 322 -89.15 -10.97 2.67
C LYS A 322 -87.85 -11.60 3.21
N HIS A 323 -86.67 -11.06 2.88
CA HIS A 323 -85.37 -11.66 3.24
C HIS A 323 -84.47 -10.66 3.97
N ASN A 324 -85.02 -9.97 4.98
CA ASN A 324 -84.20 -9.22 5.94
C ASN A 324 -83.45 -10.22 6.84
N THR A 325 -82.25 -10.62 6.44
CA THR A 325 -81.30 -11.30 7.32
C THR A 325 -80.84 -10.32 8.39
N ARG A 326 -81.39 -10.46 9.60
CA ARG A 326 -80.93 -9.75 10.79
C ARG A 326 -79.50 -10.20 11.09
N ILE A 327 -78.53 -9.35 10.81
CA ILE A 327 -77.13 -9.61 11.19
C ILE A 327 -77.05 -9.46 12.71
N THR A 328 -76.86 -10.56 13.41
CA THR A 328 -76.44 -10.55 14.82
C THR A 328 -74.96 -10.20 14.86
N PHE A 329 -74.63 -9.07 15.48
CA PHE A 329 -73.26 -8.78 15.86
C PHE A 329 -72.94 -9.66 17.07
N GLU A 330 -72.00 -10.59 16.91
CA GLU A 330 -71.25 -11.11 18.05
C GLU A 330 -70.22 -10.03 18.42
N ASP A 331 -70.25 -9.61 19.68
CA ASP A 331 -69.20 -8.80 20.29
C ASP A 331 -67.92 -9.66 20.38
N GLN A 332 -67.13 -9.68 19.31
CA GLN A 332 -65.73 -10.11 19.37
C GLN A 332 -64.88 -8.86 19.55
N GLU A 333 -64.79 -8.45 20.82
CA GLU A 333 -63.63 -7.74 21.31
C GLU A 333 -62.40 -8.66 21.21
N GLU A 334 -61.34 -8.09 20.63
CA GLU A 334 -59.93 -8.50 20.72
C GLU A 334 -59.40 -9.65 19.83
N ASP A 335 -58.28 -9.33 19.15
CA ASP A 335 -57.30 -10.21 18.50
C ASP A 335 -57.62 -10.91 17.16
N MET A 336 -57.70 -10.13 16.06
CA MET A 336 -57.57 -10.65 14.68
C MET A 336 -56.49 -9.96 13.83
N ILE A 337 -55.42 -9.43 14.45
CA ILE A 337 -54.24 -8.93 13.72
C ILE A 337 -53.02 -9.87 13.90
N GLY A 338 -53.08 -10.83 14.83
CA GLY A 338 -51.99 -11.77 15.11
C GLY A 338 -51.93 -13.02 14.21
N GLU A 339 -53.08 -13.61 13.84
CA GLU A 339 -53.07 -14.97 13.25
C GLU A 339 -52.82 -15.03 11.74
N VAL A 340 -53.03 -13.95 10.99
CA VAL A 340 -52.78 -13.96 9.52
C VAL A 340 -51.28 -13.91 9.19
N LEU A 341 -50.44 -13.45 10.12
CA LEU A 341 -48.98 -13.35 9.94
C LEU A 341 -48.26 -14.68 10.19
N ASP A 342 -48.83 -15.59 10.98
CA ASP A 342 -48.15 -16.84 11.36
C ASP A 342 -48.37 -17.97 10.33
N ALA A 343 -49.41 -17.88 9.50
CA ALA A 343 -49.66 -18.81 8.40
C ALA A 343 -48.80 -18.51 7.14
N SER A 344 -48.35 -17.27 6.97
CA SER A 344 -47.50 -16.87 5.83
C SER A 344 -46.01 -17.14 6.07
N HIS A 345 -45.55 -17.04 7.32
CA HIS A 345 -44.16 -17.40 7.67
C HIS A 345 -43.90 -18.91 7.61
N ARG A 346 -44.89 -19.76 7.92
CA ARG A 346 -44.74 -21.22 7.88
C ARG A 346 -44.76 -21.83 6.46
N LYS A 347 -45.18 -21.08 5.43
CA LYS A 347 -45.15 -21.54 4.03
C LYS A 347 -43.88 -21.16 3.26
N MET A 348 -43.05 -20.24 3.75
CA MET A 348 -41.76 -19.90 3.12
C MET A 348 -40.56 -20.73 3.64
N GLU A 349 -40.73 -21.58 4.65
CA GLU A 349 -39.66 -22.46 5.15
C GLU A 349 -39.66 -23.90 4.57
N LYS A 350 -40.62 -24.26 3.71
CA LYS A 350 -40.73 -25.64 3.17
C LYS A 350 -40.76 -25.77 1.65
N GLY A 351 -40.34 -24.76 0.91
CA GLY A 351 -40.42 -24.85 -0.55
C GLY A 351 -39.46 -23.94 -1.29
N THR A 352 -38.16 -24.25 -1.26
CA THR A 352 -37.24 -24.08 -2.40
C THR A 352 -35.84 -24.59 -2.05
N GLY A 353 -35.57 -25.83 -2.41
CA GLY A 353 -34.21 -26.34 -2.46
C GLY A 353 -34.18 -27.57 -3.34
N THR A 354 -34.04 -27.35 -4.66
CA THR A 354 -33.41 -28.24 -5.66
C THR A 354 -33.70 -27.74 -7.10
N ILE A 355 -32.66 -27.22 -7.79
CA ILE A 355 -32.39 -27.20 -9.26
C ILE A 355 -33.21 -26.17 -10.10
N ALA A 356 -32.67 -25.30 -10.96
CA ALA A 356 -31.41 -25.28 -11.71
C ALA A 356 -30.89 -23.84 -11.94
N ALA A 357 -29.59 -23.62 -11.74
CA ALA A 357 -28.89 -22.45 -12.24
C ALA A 357 -28.08 -22.87 -13.47
N THR A 358 -28.52 -22.45 -14.66
CA THR A 358 -27.73 -22.55 -15.87
C THR A 358 -26.83 -21.32 -15.98
N ARG A 359 -25.57 -21.52 -15.60
CA ARG A 359 -24.38 -21.08 -16.35
C ARG A 359 -24.27 -19.59 -16.70
N TRP A 360 -23.54 -18.81 -15.90
CA TRP A 360 -22.52 -17.85 -16.39
C TRP A 360 -21.37 -17.74 -15.36
N GLY A 361 -20.23 -18.36 -15.70
CA GLY A 361 -18.89 -17.82 -15.47
C GLY A 361 -18.29 -17.81 -14.05
N LEU A 362 -17.98 -18.97 -13.47
CA LEU A 362 -16.90 -19.11 -12.48
C LEU A 362 -16.20 -20.47 -12.66
N ASN A 363 -15.03 -20.43 -13.28
CA ASN A 363 -13.99 -21.45 -13.17
C ASN A 363 -12.65 -20.75 -13.41
N SER A 364 -12.06 -20.19 -12.36
CA SER A 364 -10.60 -20.16 -12.13
C SER A 364 -10.29 -19.42 -10.83
N ILE A 365 -10.26 -20.15 -9.72
CA ILE A 365 -9.35 -19.82 -8.62
C ILE A 365 -8.56 -21.11 -8.37
N GLN A 366 -7.53 -21.30 -9.18
CA GLN A 366 -6.39 -22.14 -8.84
C GLN A 366 -5.19 -21.79 -9.73
N GLU A 367 -4.69 -20.55 -9.60
CA GLU A 367 -3.35 -20.18 -10.07
C GLU A 367 -2.95 -18.82 -9.48
N MET A 368 -2.33 -18.84 -8.30
CA MET A 368 -1.30 -17.87 -7.93
C MET A 368 -0.28 -18.60 -7.05
N ALA A 369 0.34 -19.60 -7.66
CA ALA A 369 1.66 -20.05 -7.27
C ALA A 369 2.68 -19.07 -7.89
N TRP A 370 3.53 -18.50 -7.04
CA TRP A 370 4.95 -18.26 -7.31
C TRP A 370 5.33 -17.70 -8.68
N ILE A 371 5.49 -16.38 -8.76
CA ILE A 371 6.49 -15.79 -9.66
C ILE A 371 7.51 -15.07 -8.79
N HIS A 372 8.57 -15.81 -8.46
CA HIS A 372 9.86 -15.27 -8.08
C HIS A 372 10.42 -14.47 -9.27
N PRO A 373 11.00 -13.27 -9.08
CA PRO A 373 11.97 -12.76 -10.03
C PRO A 373 13.27 -13.55 -9.87
N ASP A 374 13.66 -14.28 -10.91
CA ASP A 374 14.98 -14.90 -11.01
C ASP A 374 16.06 -13.83 -10.85
N TRP A 375 16.77 -13.95 -9.72
CA TRP A 375 18.11 -13.43 -9.56
C TRP A 375 19.05 -14.27 -10.41
N ASN A 376 19.38 -13.77 -11.60
CA ASN A 376 20.51 -14.30 -12.36
C ASN A 376 21.79 -13.61 -11.89
N ILE A 377 22.35 -14.09 -10.77
CA ILE A 377 23.77 -13.88 -10.42
C ILE A 377 24.51 -15.13 -10.88
N GLN A 378 25.01 -15.07 -12.12
CA GLN A 378 26.02 -16.00 -12.59
C GLN A 378 27.39 -15.32 -12.46
N THR A 379 27.98 -15.45 -11.27
CA THR A 379 29.43 -15.31 -11.12
C THR A 379 30.04 -16.70 -11.33
N GLY A 380 30.73 -16.86 -12.46
CA GLY A 380 31.34 -18.12 -12.86
C GLY A 380 32.44 -17.87 -13.88
N CYS A 381 33.59 -17.43 -13.38
CA CYS A 381 34.83 -17.26 -14.12
C CYS A 381 35.34 -18.65 -14.60
N GLN A 382 35.34 -18.93 -15.91
CA GLN A 382 36.29 -19.82 -16.60
C GLN A 382 36.33 -19.41 -18.09
N ARG A 383 37.41 -18.78 -18.56
CA ARG A 383 38.67 -19.37 -19.05
C ARG A 383 38.65 -19.48 -20.58
N GLU A 384 39.05 -18.38 -21.22
CA GLU A 384 39.61 -18.40 -22.56
C GLU A 384 40.93 -19.19 -22.55
N ARG A 385 41.01 -20.20 -23.42
CA ARG A 385 42.24 -20.75 -23.97
C ARG A 385 41.87 -21.59 -25.20
N PHE A 386 41.94 -21.00 -26.39
CA PHE A 386 42.90 -21.33 -27.45
C PHE A 386 42.78 -20.33 -28.60
#